data_AF-A0A1M7EEE9-F1
#
_entry.id   AF-A0A1M7EEE9-F1
#
_cell.length_a   1.000
_cell.length_b   1.000
_cell.length_c   1.000
_cell.angle_alpha   90.00
_cell.angle_beta   90.00
_cell.angle_gamma   90.00
#
_symmetry.space_group_name_H-M   'P 1'
#
loop_
_entity.id
_entity.type
_entity.pdbx_description
1 polymer ?
#
loop_
_entity_poly.entity_id
_entity_poly.type
_entity_poly.pdbx_seq_one_letter_code
_entity_poly.pdbx_strand_id
1 'polypeptide(L)'
;MPKFTFKRKIYAKMLEWKSESKGRTALLIEGARRIGKSTIVEEFAIREYETYILIDFNKASEEVKSLFDDLMDLDFIFLRLQAIFHKSLKSRNSVIIFDEVQKCPNARQAIKYLVADGRYDYIETGSLISIKKNTESITIPSEEDRLQMYPMDFEEFRWAMNDEVTIPTLSKFFERKLPLGAAFRTTMRGLRLYALVGGMPQAVVEYLETNDLRKVDAIKRKIIKLYTEDFLKLDPSGNVSKLFESIPAQLSRGANRYVTSSIIGKVGKAGENSLLQQLEDSKTVNVCYHCDDPNVGMALTQNQER
;
A
#
# COMPACT_ATOMS: atom_id res chain seq x y z
N MET A 1 -19.94 -5.56 -13.27
CA MET A 1 -19.12 -6.59 -12.60
C MET A 1 -19.36 -6.48 -11.10
N PRO A 2 -19.56 -7.58 -10.37
CA PRO A 2 -19.66 -7.51 -8.92
C PRO A 2 -18.39 -6.86 -8.34
N LYS A 3 -18.55 -5.87 -7.47
CA LYS A 3 -17.43 -5.23 -6.77
C LYS A 3 -16.94 -6.24 -5.74
N PHE A 4 -15.86 -6.97 -6.04
CA PHE A 4 -15.23 -7.85 -5.05
C PHE A 4 -14.62 -7.00 -3.94
N THR A 5 -15.21 -7.07 -2.75
CA THR A 5 -14.62 -6.53 -1.53
C THR A 5 -13.94 -7.65 -0.77
N PHE A 6 -12.61 -7.62 -0.70
CA PHE A 6 -11.82 -8.62 0.02
C PHE A 6 -11.66 -8.24 1.49
N LYS A 7 -11.74 -9.23 2.38
CA LYS A 7 -11.36 -9.09 3.80
C LYS A 7 -9.85 -8.87 3.88
N ARG A 8 -9.43 -7.80 4.56
CA ARG A 8 -8.01 -7.43 4.72
C ARG A 8 -7.65 -7.24 6.18
N LYS A 9 -6.47 -7.69 6.59
CA LYS A 9 -5.92 -7.52 7.95
C LYS A 9 -5.74 -6.05 8.32
N ILE A 10 -5.44 -5.19 7.34
CA ILE A 10 -5.29 -3.74 7.57
C ILE A 10 -6.57 -3.10 8.13
N TYR A 11 -7.76 -3.66 7.85
CA TYR A 11 -9.02 -3.15 8.36
C TYR A 11 -9.02 -3.07 9.90
N ALA A 12 -8.48 -4.10 10.58
CA ALA A 12 -8.39 -4.11 12.03
C ALA A 12 -7.48 -2.99 12.56
N LYS A 13 -6.38 -2.68 11.85
CA LYS A 13 -5.49 -1.56 12.19
C LYS A 13 -6.15 -0.20 11.98
N MET A 14 -7.03 -0.09 11.00
CA MET A 14 -7.82 1.14 10.78
C MET A 14 -8.85 1.36 11.90
N LEU A 15 -9.48 0.28 12.37
CA LEU A 15 -10.37 0.33 13.55
C LEU A 15 -9.61 0.76 14.81
N GLU A 16 -8.43 0.16 15.03
CA GLU A 16 -7.53 0.52 16.13
C GLU A 16 -7.19 2.02 16.07
N TRP A 17 -6.70 2.51 14.92
CA TRP A 17 -6.44 3.93 14.70
C TRP A 17 -7.64 4.81 15.04
N LYS A 18 -8.84 4.50 14.50
CA LYS A 18 -10.05 5.29 14.77
C LYS A 18 -10.35 5.37 16.27
N SER A 19 -10.22 4.23 16.97
CA SER A 19 -10.52 4.13 18.39
C SER A 19 -9.52 4.86 19.29
N GLU A 20 -8.24 4.84 18.92
CA GLU A 20 -7.14 5.40 19.72
C GLU A 20 -6.89 6.88 19.40
N SER A 21 -6.84 7.22 18.11
CA SER A 21 -6.63 8.59 17.65
C SER A 21 -7.77 9.48 18.13
N LYS A 22 -9.01 9.01 18.03
CA LYS A 22 -10.21 9.81 18.27
C LYS A 22 -10.15 11.13 17.50
N GLY A 23 -9.65 11.08 16.25
CA GLY A 23 -9.47 12.19 15.33
C GLY A 23 -8.46 13.25 15.75
N ARG A 24 -7.45 12.86 16.56
CA ARG A 24 -6.26 13.68 16.85
C ARG A 24 -5.20 13.59 15.75
N THR A 25 -5.33 12.61 14.86
CA THR A 25 -4.45 12.34 13.73
C THR A 25 -5.27 11.99 12.50
N ALA A 26 -4.75 12.27 11.32
CA ALA A 26 -5.19 11.66 10.07
C ALA A 26 -4.54 10.28 9.90
N LEU A 27 -5.12 9.44 9.03
CA LEU A 27 -4.54 8.14 8.67
C LEU A 27 -4.01 8.16 7.24
N LEU A 28 -2.71 7.95 7.04
CA LEU A 28 -2.16 7.73 5.70
C LEU A 28 -1.95 6.25 5.44
N ILE A 29 -2.60 5.74 4.41
CA ILE A 29 -2.39 4.38 3.90
C ILE A 29 -1.48 4.42 2.68
N GLU A 30 -0.28 3.85 2.85
CA GLU A 30 0.76 3.80 1.84
C GLU A 30 0.94 2.40 1.28
N GLY A 31 1.34 2.31 0.01
CA GLY A 31 1.73 1.04 -0.58
C GLY A 31 1.80 1.12 -2.10
N ALA A 32 2.20 0.01 -2.71
CA ALA A 32 2.31 -0.09 -4.16
C ALA A 32 0.98 0.21 -4.88
N ARG A 33 1.05 0.55 -6.17
CA ARG A 33 -0.17 0.71 -6.97
C ARG A 33 -0.90 -0.63 -7.12
N ARG A 34 -2.22 -0.56 -7.27
CA ARG A 34 -3.13 -1.69 -7.54
C ARG A 34 -3.29 -2.72 -6.41
N ILE A 35 -2.83 -2.45 -5.19
CA ILE A 35 -2.99 -3.36 -4.03
C ILE A 35 -4.36 -3.28 -3.33
N GLY A 36 -5.22 -2.33 -3.72
CA GLY A 36 -6.57 -2.17 -3.17
C GLY A 36 -6.74 -1.12 -2.07
N LYS A 37 -5.85 -0.11 -1.98
CA LYS A 37 -5.90 0.96 -0.97
C LYS A 37 -7.24 1.72 -0.97
N SER A 38 -7.62 2.31 -2.10
CA SER A 38 -8.86 3.08 -2.23
C SER A 38 -10.09 2.21 -1.92
N THR A 39 -10.07 0.94 -2.34
CA THR A 39 -11.16 0.00 -2.08
C THR A 39 -11.34 -0.30 -0.60
N ILE A 40 -10.26 -0.58 0.15
CA ILE A 40 -10.38 -0.89 1.58
C ILE A 40 -10.74 0.36 2.40
N VAL A 41 -10.26 1.54 2.00
CA VAL A 41 -10.57 2.82 2.65
C VAL A 41 -12.03 3.21 2.45
N GLU A 42 -12.54 3.09 1.23
CA GLU A 42 -13.96 3.35 0.95
C GLU A 42 -14.86 2.37 1.71
N GLU A 43 -14.53 1.07 1.73
CA GLU A 43 -15.29 0.07 2.47
C GLU A 43 -15.31 0.38 3.98
N PHE A 44 -14.17 0.76 4.55
CA PHE A 44 -14.07 1.19 5.95
C PHE A 44 -14.94 2.42 6.21
N ALA A 45 -14.92 3.42 5.33
CA ALA A 45 -15.74 4.61 5.48
C ALA A 45 -17.24 4.31 5.44
N ILE A 46 -17.68 3.42 4.54
CA ILE A 46 -19.08 2.98 4.43
C ILE A 46 -19.55 2.27 5.70
N ARG A 47 -18.69 1.44 6.31
CA ARG A 47 -19.06 0.61 7.47
C ARG A 47 -18.99 1.35 8.79
N GLU A 48 -17.99 2.23 8.94
CA GLU A 48 -17.64 2.79 10.24
C GLU A 48 -18.15 4.21 10.45
N TYR A 49 -18.59 4.92 9.40
CA TYR A 49 -19.06 6.31 9.49
C TYR A 49 -20.47 6.46 8.91
N GLU A 50 -21.23 7.41 9.43
CA GLU A 50 -22.57 7.72 8.93
C GLU A 50 -22.53 8.37 7.55
N THR A 51 -21.57 9.26 7.34
CA THR A 51 -21.33 9.91 6.05
C THR A 51 -19.84 9.95 5.74
N TYR A 52 -19.49 9.86 4.46
CA TYR A 52 -18.14 10.13 3.99
C TYR A 52 -18.13 10.92 2.69
N ILE A 53 -17.04 11.63 2.46
CA ILE A 53 -16.68 12.21 1.16
C ILE A 53 -15.40 11.52 0.68
N LEU A 54 -15.36 11.11 -0.58
CA LEU A 54 -14.17 10.56 -1.22
C LEU A 54 -13.75 11.46 -2.37
N ILE A 55 -12.54 12.01 -2.27
CA ILE A 55 -11.94 12.88 -3.29
C ILE A 55 -10.82 12.09 -3.98
N ASP A 56 -11.08 11.60 -5.19
CA ASP A 56 -10.06 11.00 -6.07
C ASP A 56 -9.35 12.12 -6.83
N PHE A 57 -8.14 12.50 -6.40
CA PHE A 57 -7.41 13.63 -6.99
C PHE A 57 -6.93 13.38 -8.42
N ASN A 58 -7.02 12.15 -8.95
CA ASN A 58 -6.81 11.93 -10.39
C ASN A 58 -7.99 12.40 -11.24
N LYS A 59 -9.18 12.55 -10.64
CA LYS A 59 -10.43 12.91 -11.33
C LYS A 59 -11.08 14.19 -10.80
N ALA A 60 -10.66 14.66 -9.63
CA ALA A 60 -11.17 15.88 -9.02
C ALA A 60 -11.03 17.07 -9.97
N SER A 61 -12.09 17.89 -10.04
CA SER A 61 -12.07 19.13 -10.81
C SER A 61 -11.08 20.13 -10.21
N GLU A 62 -10.65 21.10 -11.01
CA GLU A 62 -9.84 22.22 -10.51
C GLU A 62 -10.57 23.01 -9.43
N GLU A 63 -11.91 23.11 -9.50
CA GLU A 63 -12.73 23.70 -8.43
C GLU A 63 -12.48 23.00 -7.10
N VAL A 64 -12.57 21.67 -7.05
CA VAL A 64 -12.34 20.90 -5.81
C VAL A 64 -10.91 21.04 -5.31
N LYS A 65 -9.91 21.02 -6.21
CA LYS A 65 -8.50 21.19 -5.83
C LYS A 65 -8.23 22.58 -5.25
N SER A 66 -8.82 23.61 -5.86
CA SER A 66 -8.61 25.00 -5.45
C SER A 66 -9.17 25.33 -4.06
N LEU A 67 -10.09 24.51 -3.53
CA LEU A 67 -10.57 24.64 -2.15
C LEU A 67 -9.44 24.50 -1.10
N PHE A 68 -8.32 23.90 -1.47
CA PHE A 68 -7.18 23.71 -0.56
C PHE A 68 -6.08 24.76 -0.75
N ASP A 69 -6.25 25.73 -1.65
CA ASP A 69 -5.28 26.80 -1.89
C ASP A 69 -5.34 27.90 -0.80
N ASP A 70 -6.52 28.11 -0.20
CA ASP A 70 -6.74 29.05 0.90
C ASP A 70 -7.56 28.37 2.02
N LEU A 71 -6.92 28.16 3.17
CA LEU A 71 -7.49 27.46 4.33
C LEU A 71 -8.02 28.42 5.41
N MET A 72 -8.12 29.72 5.12
CA MET A 72 -8.56 30.72 6.10
C MET A 72 -10.00 30.51 6.60
N ASP A 73 -10.87 29.91 5.78
CA ASP A 73 -12.26 29.61 6.11
C ASP A 73 -12.60 28.13 5.87
N LEU A 74 -12.39 27.31 6.91
CA LEU A 74 -12.72 25.87 6.86
C LEU A 74 -14.23 25.63 6.74
N ASP A 75 -15.08 26.53 7.24
CA ASP A 75 -16.53 26.38 7.14
C ASP A 75 -16.98 26.46 5.68
N PHE A 76 -16.41 27.42 4.94
CA PHE A 76 -16.63 27.54 3.51
C PHE A 76 -16.17 26.29 2.75
N ILE A 77 -14.98 25.76 3.07
CA ILE A 77 -14.46 24.54 2.44
C ILE A 77 -15.43 23.37 2.66
N PHE A 78 -15.85 23.12 3.90
CA PHE A 78 -16.76 22.01 4.19
C PHE A 78 -18.14 22.22 3.57
N LEU A 79 -18.66 23.45 3.53
CA LEU A 79 -19.92 23.75 2.85
C LEU A 79 -19.82 23.45 1.35
N ARG A 80 -18.72 23.86 0.71
CA ARG A 80 -18.47 23.57 -0.72
C ARG A 80 -18.31 22.09 -0.99
N LEU A 81 -17.53 21.37 -0.20
CA LEU A 81 -17.38 19.92 -0.34
C LEU A 81 -18.73 19.20 -0.18
N GLN A 82 -19.52 19.55 0.82
CA GLN A 82 -20.87 18.98 1.00
C GLN A 82 -21.79 19.26 -0.19
N ALA A 83 -21.74 20.46 -0.76
CA ALA A 83 -22.52 20.84 -1.93
C ALA A 83 -22.10 20.07 -3.20
N ILE A 84 -20.79 20.00 -3.48
CA ILE A 84 -20.24 19.33 -4.67
C ILE A 84 -20.48 17.83 -4.63
N PHE A 85 -20.25 17.19 -3.48
CA PHE A 85 -20.38 15.75 -3.32
C PHE A 85 -21.79 15.30 -2.91
N HIS A 86 -22.71 16.25 -2.69
CA HIS A 86 -24.08 16.01 -2.22
C HIS A 86 -24.13 15.15 -0.95
N LYS A 87 -23.34 15.51 0.05
CA LYS A 87 -23.22 14.81 1.34
C LYS A 87 -23.50 15.76 2.50
N SER A 88 -24.10 15.24 3.57
CA SER A 88 -24.22 15.95 4.85
C SER A 88 -23.25 15.33 5.85
N LEU A 89 -22.14 16.02 6.10
CA LEU A 89 -21.15 15.62 7.08
C LEU A 89 -21.69 15.83 8.50
N LYS A 90 -21.37 14.88 9.36
CA LYS A 90 -21.73 14.85 10.78
C LYS A 90 -20.46 14.97 11.61
N SER A 91 -20.43 15.96 12.49
CA SER A 91 -19.29 16.18 13.37
C SER A 91 -18.99 14.90 14.16
N ARG A 92 -17.73 14.48 14.15
CA ARG A 92 -17.19 13.27 14.78
C ARG A 92 -17.76 11.94 14.29
N ASN A 93 -18.62 11.95 13.27
CA ASN A 93 -19.20 10.74 12.68
C ASN A 93 -19.14 10.77 11.15
N SER A 94 -18.21 11.54 10.60
CA SER A 94 -17.92 11.58 9.18
C SER A 94 -16.44 11.61 8.90
N VAL A 95 -16.07 11.04 7.76
CA VAL A 95 -14.69 10.97 7.29
C VAL A 95 -14.55 11.58 5.90
N ILE A 96 -13.47 12.30 5.67
CA ILE A 96 -13.09 12.77 4.34
C ILE A 96 -11.87 11.99 3.88
N ILE A 97 -12.01 11.32 2.75
CA ILE A 97 -10.96 10.51 2.13
C ILE A 97 -10.27 11.31 1.02
N PHE A 98 -8.96 11.44 1.13
CA PHE A 98 -8.07 12.03 0.15
C PHE A 98 -7.33 10.92 -0.60
N ASP A 99 -7.91 10.47 -1.71
CA ASP A 99 -7.36 9.36 -2.50
C ASP A 99 -6.32 9.87 -3.50
N GLU A 100 -5.15 9.22 -3.53
CA GLU A 100 -3.99 9.59 -4.35
C GLU A 100 -3.52 11.04 -4.06
N VAL A 101 -3.40 11.37 -2.77
CA VAL A 101 -3.14 12.72 -2.25
C VAL A 101 -1.88 13.38 -2.81
N GLN A 102 -0.91 12.61 -3.31
CA GLN A 102 0.27 13.15 -4.00
C GLN A 102 -0.05 13.98 -5.25
N LYS A 103 -1.29 13.90 -5.76
CA LYS A 103 -1.80 14.70 -6.90
C LYS A 103 -2.31 16.07 -6.48
N CYS A 104 -2.49 16.33 -5.19
CA CYS A 104 -2.86 17.63 -4.64
C CYS A 104 -2.03 17.93 -3.38
N PRO A 105 -0.80 18.46 -3.55
CA PRO A 105 0.08 18.78 -2.43
C PRO A 105 -0.52 19.77 -1.41
N ASN A 106 -1.38 20.69 -1.87
CA ASN A 106 -2.06 21.66 -1.00
C ASN A 106 -3.07 20.96 -0.06
N ALA A 107 -3.84 19.98 -0.56
CA ALA A 107 -4.72 19.18 0.28
C ALA A 107 -3.94 18.38 1.34
N ARG A 108 -2.75 17.87 0.99
CA ARG A 108 -1.86 17.20 1.96
C ARG A 108 -1.38 18.14 3.05
N GLN A 109 -1.00 19.38 2.71
CA GLN A 109 -0.62 20.39 3.70
C GLN A 109 -1.79 20.78 4.60
N ALA A 110 -3.00 20.80 4.04
CA ALA A 110 -4.21 21.16 4.76
C ALA A 110 -4.54 20.21 5.91
N ILE A 111 -4.09 18.95 5.86
CA ILE A 111 -4.37 17.92 6.87
C ILE A 111 -4.09 18.39 8.29
N LYS A 112 -2.99 19.10 8.53
CA LYS A 112 -2.68 19.64 9.86
C LYS A 112 -3.79 20.54 10.40
N TYR A 113 -4.30 21.45 9.57
CA TYR A 113 -5.35 22.39 9.95
C TYR A 113 -6.71 21.68 10.07
N LEU A 114 -6.98 20.76 9.16
CA LEU A 114 -8.20 19.95 9.13
C LEU A 114 -8.32 19.04 10.37
N VAL A 115 -7.22 18.41 10.79
CA VAL A 115 -7.15 17.61 12.01
C VAL A 115 -7.26 18.51 13.25
N ALA A 116 -6.62 19.68 13.26
CA ALA A 116 -6.71 20.63 14.38
C ALA A 116 -8.13 21.17 14.59
N ASP A 117 -8.90 21.37 13.51
CA ASP A 117 -10.32 21.72 13.56
C ASP A 117 -11.17 20.61 14.20
N GLY A 118 -10.83 19.35 13.95
CA GLY A 118 -11.33 18.20 14.70
C GLY A 118 -12.79 17.83 14.46
N ARG A 119 -13.51 18.48 13.53
CA ARG A 119 -14.91 18.14 13.21
C ARG A 119 -15.06 16.81 12.50
N TYR A 120 -14.10 16.41 11.68
CA TYR A 120 -14.15 15.17 10.90
C TYR A 120 -12.86 14.38 11.06
N ASP A 121 -12.93 13.09 10.73
CA ASP A 121 -11.74 12.27 10.61
C ASP A 121 -11.24 12.31 9.15
N TYR A 122 -9.94 12.09 8.93
CA TYR A 122 -9.32 12.18 7.61
C TYR A 122 -8.50 10.93 7.31
N ILE A 123 -8.67 10.39 6.10
CA ILE A 123 -7.88 9.25 5.62
C ILE A 123 -7.28 9.62 4.26
N GLU A 124 -5.97 9.50 4.16
CA GLU A 124 -5.21 9.71 2.94
C GLU A 124 -4.79 8.38 2.33
N THR A 125 -4.74 8.31 1.01
CA THR A 125 -4.03 7.23 0.30
C THR A 125 -2.96 7.83 -0.60
N GLY A 126 -1.86 7.10 -0.75
CA GLY A 126 -0.83 7.47 -1.71
C GLY A 126 0.23 6.40 -1.88
N SER A 127 1.11 6.61 -2.84
CA SER A 127 2.36 5.85 -2.95
C SER A 127 3.52 6.67 -2.38
N LEU A 128 4.26 6.10 -1.42
CA LEU A 128 5.36 6.74 -0.70
C LEU A 128 6.37 7.41 -1.65
N ILE A 129 6.73 6.74 -2.74
CA ILE A 129 7.57 7.30 -3.81
C ILE A 129 7.09 8.65 -4.31
N SER A 130 5.81 8.73 -4.66
CA SER A 130 5.27 9.92 -5.31
C SER A 130 5.02 11.02 -4.29
N ILE A 131 4.80 10.64 -3.03
CA ILE A 131 4.79 11.57 -1.91
C ILE A 131 6.18 12.21 -1.80
N LYS A 132 7.24 11.43 -1.55
CA LYS A 132 8.62 11.96 -1.37
C LYS A 132 9.07 12.91 -2.49
N LYS A 133 8.81 12.57 -3.75
CA LYS A 133 9.19 13.42 -4.91
C LYS A 133 8.33 14.68 -5.04
N ASN A 134 7.03 14.62 -4.75
CA ASN A 134 6.12 15.76 -4.87
C ASN A 134 6.04 16.62 -3.59
N THR A 135 6.68 16.20 -2.50
CA THR A 135 6.70 16.92 -1.23
C THR A 135 7.99 17.69 -0.95
N GLU A 136 8.92 17.80 -1.92
CA GLU A 136 10.17 18.56 -1.72
C GLU A 136 9.94 20.03 -1.33
N SER A 137 8.76 20.58 -1.67
CA SER A 137 8.36 21.96 -1.37
C SER A 137 7.27 22.10 -0.31
N ILE A 138 6.83 21.01 0.34
CA ILE A 138 5.71 21.05 1.30
C ILE A 138 6.10 20.52 2.67
N THR A 139 5.52 21.12 3.72
CA THR A 139 5.68 20.61 5.08
C THR A 139 4.88 19.32 5.25
N ILE A 140 5.56 18.23 5.60
CA ILE A 140 4.91 16.95 5.93
C ILE A 140 4.13 17.15 7.25
N PRO A 141 2.82 16.87 7.29
CA PRO A 141 2.04 16.98 8.52
C PRO A 141 2.59 16.07 9.61
N SER A 142 2.67 16.56 10.85
CA SER A 142 3.11 15.75 12.00
C SER A 142 1.95 15.01 12.65
N GLU A 143 0.72 15.41 12.33
CA GLU A 143 -0.55 14.92 12.85
C GLU A 143 -1.10 13.77 11.99
N GLU A 144 -0.25 12.82 11.59
CA GLU A 144 -0.56 11.73 10.66
C GLU A 144 -0.01 10.39 11.20
N ASP A 145 -0.88 9.39 11.35
CA ASP A 145 -0.49 8.00 11.58
C ASP A 145 -0.35 7.28 10.24
N ARG A 146 0.70 6.47 10.09
CA ARG A 146 1.02 5.79 8.82
C ARG A 146 0.80 4.30 8.90
N LEU A 147 0.02 3.77 7.96
CA LEU A 147 -0.16 2.33 7.77
C LEU A 147 0.35 1.89 6.40
N GLN A 148 1.27 0.94 6.41
CA GLN A 148 1.75 0.30 5.18
C GLN A 148 0.82 -0.85 4.81
N MET A 149 0.31 -0.81 3.58
CA MET A 149 -0.49 -1.86 2.97
C MET A 149 0.34 -2.60 1.92
N TYR A 150 0.25 -3.92 1.94
CA TYR A 150 0.90 -4.82 0.99
C TYR A 150 -0.15 -5.53 0.12
N PRO A 151 0.26 -6.21 -0.97
CA PRO A 151 -0.59 -7.20 -1.62
C PRO A 151 -1.11 -8.25 -0.61
N MET A 152 -2.18 -8.95 -0.95
CA MET A 152 -2.73 -10.00 -0.08
C MET A 152 -1.67 -11.04 0.24
N ASP A 153 -1.46 -11.31 1.52
CA ASP A 153 -0.63 -12.44 1.92
C ASP A 153 -1.35 -13.78 1.67
N PHE A 154 -0.68 -14.89 1.98
CA PHE A 154 -1.27 -16.21 1.76
C PHE A 154 -2.57 -16.41 2.55
N GLU A 155 -2.67 -15.87 3.76
CA GLU A 155 -3.87 -16.00 4.59
C GLU A 155 -5.03 -15.16 4.04
N GLU A 156 -4.78 -13.90 3.69
CA GLU A 156 -5.78 -13.04 3.02
C GLU A 156 -6.23 -13.65 1.69
N PHE A 157 -5.32 -14.31 0.95
CA PHE A 157 -5.66 -15.08 -0.24
C PHE A 157 -6.56 -16.29 0.07
N ARG A 158 -6.32 -17.03 1.17
CA ARG A 158 -7.22 -18.12 1.58
C ARG A 158 -8.61 -17.59 1.93
N TRP A 159 -8.71 -16.45 2.60
CA TRP A 159 -10.01 -15.80 2.88
C TRP A 159 -10.74 -15.44 1.58
N ALA A 160 -10.02 -14.90 0.58
CA ALA A 160 -10.59 -14.62 -0.74
C ALA A 160 -11.11 -15.88 -1.46
N MET A 161 -10.53 -17.05 -1.15
CA MET A 161 -10.98 -18.37 -1.62
C MET A 161 -12.09 -18.98 -0.74
N ASN A 162 -12.70 -18.21 0.17
CA ASN A 162 -13.67 -18.65 1.17
C ASN A 162 -13.14 -19.72 2.15
N ASP A 163 -11.84 -19.68 2.44
CA ASP A 163 -11.20 -20.58 3.40
C ASP A 163 -10.60 -19.78 4.57
N GLU A 164 -11.37 -19.67 5.65
CA GLU A 164 -10.93 -19.08 6.92
C GLU A 164 -10.41 -20.12 7.92
N VAL A 165 -10.43 -21.41 7.57
CA VAL A 165 -10.17 -22.52 8.52
C VAL A 165 -8.74 -23.03 8.42
N THR A 166 -8.15 -23.03 7.23
CA THR A 166 -6.83 -23.63 7.00
C THR A 166 -5.75 -22.97 7.85
N ILE A 167 -5.64 -21.64 7.83
CA ILE A 167 -4.54 -20.96 8.54
C ILE A 167 -4.64 -21.14 10.07
N PRO A 168 -5.80 -20.90 10.72
CA PRO A 168 -5.93 -21.19 12.15
C PRO A 168 -5.66 -22.65 12.52
N THR A 169 -6.01 -23.59 11.63
CA THR A 169 -5.70 -25.01 11.84
C THR A 169 -4.20 -25.26 11.77
N LEU A 170 -3.51 -24.72 10.76
CA LEU A 170 -2.05 -24.84 10.63
C LEU A 170 -1.31 -24.27 11.84
N SER A 171 -1.76 -23.12 12.38
CA SER A 171 -1.18 -22.54 13.60
C SER A 171 -1.26 -23.51 14.78
N LYS A 172 -2.41 -24.18 15.00
CA LYS A 172 -2.56 -25.18 16.06
C LYS A 172 -1.62 -26.39 15.89
N PHE A 173 -1.43 -26.87 14.66
CA PHE A 173 -0.49 -27.94 14.38
C PHE A 173 0.95 -27.50 14.64
N PHE A 174 1.31 -26.29 14.25
CA PHE A 174 2.62 -25.71 14.48
C PHE A 174 2.93 -25.53 15.97
N GLU A 175 2.03 -24.90 16.72
CA GLU A 175 2.15 -24.69 18.17
C GLU A 175 2.30 -26.00 18.94
N ARG A 176 1.53 -27.03 18.55
CA ARG A 176 1.58 -28.37 19.16
C ARG A 176 2.68 -29.25 18.62
N LYS A 177 3.47 -28.77 17.64
CA LYS A 177 4.54 -29.52 16.95
C LYS A 177 4.06 -30.86 16.39
N LEU A 178 2.84 -30.88 15.84
CA LEU A 178 2.22 -32.08 15.27
C LEU A 178 2.47 -32.17 13.76
N PRO A 179 2.69 -33.38 13.21
CA PRO A 179 2.80 -33.57 11.77
C PRO A 179 1.43 -33.33 11.09
N LEU A 180 1.45 -32.66 9.93
CA LEU A 180 0.24 -32.35 9.14
C LEU A 180 -0.34 -33.55 8.38
N GLY A 181 0.44 -34.64 8.21
CA GLY A 181 0.00 -35.83 7.48
C GLY A 181 -0.54 -35.51 6.08
N ALA A 182 -1.73 -36.00 5.75
CA ALA A 182 -2.36 -35.77 4.44
C ALA A 182 -2.66 -34.29 4.15
N ALA A 183 -2.92 -33.48 5.18
CA ALA A 183 -3.21 -32.05 5.03
C ALA A 183 -2.03 -31.28 4.43
N PHE A 184 -0.79 -31.74 4.64
CA PHE A 184 0.41 -31.13 4.08
C PHE A 184 0.32 -30.98 2.55
N ARG A 185 -0.12 -32.03 1.84
CA ARG A 185 -0.19 -32.02 0.38
C ARG A 185 -1.20 -30.98 -0.12
N THR A 186 -2.36 -30.90 0.53
CA THR A 186 -3.43 -29.95 0.18
C THR A 186 -2.98 -28.51 0.46
N THR A 187 -2.39 -28.25 1.64
CA THR A 187 -1.84 -26.94 2.00
C THR A 187 -0.75 -26.51 1.02
N MET A 188 0.15 -27.41 0.65
CA MET A 188 1.22 -27.11 -0.30
C MET A 188 0.70 -26.81 -1.71
N ARG A 189 -0.38 -27.48 -2.15
CA ARG A 189 -1.07 -27.13 -3.40
C ARG A 189 -1.67 -25.72 -3.32
N GLY A 190 -2.31 -25.37 -2.20
CA GLY A 190 -2.84 -24.02 -1.96
C GLY A 190 -1.74 -22.96 -2.01
N LEU A 191 -0.61 -23.21 -1.37
CA LEU A 191 0.53 -22.29 -1.38
C LEU A 191 1.12 -22.12 -2.79
N ARG A 192 1.26 -23.20 -3.56
CA ARG A 192 1.70 -23.13 -4.96
C ARG A 192 0.72 -22.34 -5.84
N LEU A 193 -0.57 -22.53 -5.63
CA LEU A 193 -1.60 -21.75 -6.32
C LEU A 193 -1.45 -20.25 -5.99
N TYR A 194 -1.27 -19.91 -4.71
CA TYR A 194 -0.98 -18.53 -4.31
C TYR A 194 0.31 -17.99 -4.96
N ALA A 195 1.37 -18.79 -5.06
CA ALA A 195 2.60 -18.36 -5.75
C ALA A 195 2.37 -18.10 -7.26
N LEU A 196 1.43 -18.81 -7.88
CA LEU A 196 1.07 -18.62 -9.30
C LEU A 196 0.16 -17.40 -9.50
N VAL A 197 -0.84 -17.20 -8.62
CA VAL A 197 -1.81 -16.10 -8.74
C VAL A 197 -1.27 -14.79 -8.16
N GLY A 198 -0.62 -14.87 -7.01
CA GLY A 198 -0.12 -13.75 -6.22
C GLY A 198 -1.20 -13.10 -5.35
N GLY A 199 -0.80 -12.05 -4.64
CA GLY A 199 -1.66 -11.29 -3.73
C GLY A 199 -2.35 -10.06 -4.33
N MET A 200 -2.15 -9.78 -5.63
CA MET A 200 -2.72 -8.58 -6.24
C MET A 200 -4.24 -8.75 -6.42
N PRO A 201 -5.09 -7.85 -5.90
CA PRO A 201 -6.55 -8.00 -5.97
C PRO A 201 -7.08 -8.29 -7.38
N GLN A 202 -6.57 -7.59 -8.40
CA GLN A 202 -7.00 -7.83 -9.79
C GLN A 202 -6.64 -9.23 -10.30
N ALA A 203 -5.49 -9.78 -9.89
CA ALA A 203 -5.09 -11.14 -10.25
C ALA A 203 -5.95 -12.18 -9.53
N VAL A 204 -6.31 -11.93 -8.26
CA VAL A 204 -7.20 -12.80 -7.49
C VAL A 204 -8.62 -12.79 -8.05
N VAL A 205 -9.17 -11.62 -8.39
CA VAL A 205 -10.50 -11.52 -9.04
C VAL A 205 -10.51 -12.31 -10.35
N GLU A 206 -9.52 -12.08 -11.23
CA GLU A 206 -9.44 -12.79 -12.51
C GLU A 206 -9.39 -14.31 -12.31
N TYR A 207 -8.64 -14.78 -11.30
CA TYR A 207 -8.59 -16.19 -10.96
C TYR A 207 -9.95 -16.73 -10.46
N LEU A 208 -10.63 -16.00 -9.58
CA LEU A 208 -11.94 -16.39 -9.04
C LEU A 208 -13.02 -16.42 -10.13
N GLU A 209 -12.99 -15.49 -11.09
CA GLU A 209 -13.99 -15.40 -12.14
C GLU A 209 -13.76 -16.41 -13.28
N THR A 210 -12.50 -16.69 -13.62
CA THR A 210 -12.18 -17.44 -14.85
C THR A 210 -11.49 -18.77 -14.63
N ASN A 211 -10.85 -18.98 -13.47
CA ASN A 211 -9.96 -20.09 -13.20
C ASN A 211 -8.86 -20.30 -14.27
N ASP A 212 -8.50 -19.24 -15.03
CA ASP A 212 -7.51 -19.30 -16.12
C ASP A 212 -6.22 -18.57 -15.73
N LEU A 213 -5.18 -19.35 -15.40
CA LEU A 213 -3.88 -18.82 -15.00
C LEU A 213 -3.17 -18.01 -16.11
N ARG A 214 -3.52 -18.19 -17.38
CA ARG A 214 -2.95 -17.39 -18.49
C ARG A 214 -3.48 -15.96 -18.45
N LYS A 215 -4.77 -15.79 -18.15
CA LYS A 215 -5.38 -14.46 -17.99
C LYS A 215 -4.82 -13.76 -16.75
N VAL A 216 -4.67 -14.50 -15.65
CA VAL A 216 -4.00 -14.02 -14.44
C VAL A 216 -2.57 -13.55 -14.74
N ASP A 217 -1.79 -14.32 -15.52
CA ASP A 217 -0.44 -13.90 -15.93
C ASP A 217 -0.45 -12.61 -16.77
N ALA A 218 -1.41 -12.46 -17.69
CA ALA A 218 -1.56 -11.23 -18.46
C ALA A 218 -1.86 -10.01 -17.56
N ILE A 219 -2.68 -10.17 -16.51
CA ILE A 219 -2.93 -9.11 -15.51
C ILE A 219 -1.65 -8.77 -14.75
N LYS A 220 -0.91 -9.77 -14.25
CA LYS A 220 0.37 -9.54 -13.56
C LYS A 220 1.36 -8.78 -14.42
N ARG A 221 1.50 -9.14 -15.71
CA ARG A 221 2.39 -8.44 -16.66
C ARG A 221 1.98 -6.98 -16.87
N LYS A 222 0.68 -6.69 -16.93
CA LYS A 222 0.18 -5.29 -16.99
C LYS A 222 0.57 -4.51 -15.74
N ILE A 223 0.45 -5.11 -14.56
CA ILE A 223 0.85 -4.49 -13.28
C ILE A 223 2.37 -4.23 -13.26
N ILE A 224 3.18 -5.22 -13.64
CA ILE A 224 4.64 -5.07 -13.72
C ILE A 224 5.01 -3.92 -14.66
N LYS A 225 4.36 -3.84 -15.84
CA LYS A 225 4.59 -2.74 -16.79
C LYS A 225 4.28 -1.37 -16.17
N LEU A 226 3.20 -1.24 -15.40
CA LEU A 226 2.87 0.01 -14.69
C LEU A 226 3.97 0.40 -13.70
N TYR A 227 4.56 -0.57 -12.98
CA TYR A 227 5.69 -0.29 -12.08
C TYR A 227 6.92 0.17 -12.86
N THR A 228 7.28 -0.51 -13.95
CA THR A 228 8.36 -0.08 -14.86
C THR A 228 8.15 1.35 -15.37
N GLU A 229 6.94 1.71 -15.80
CA GLU A 229 6.60 3.07 -16.25
C GLU A 229 6.73 4.11 -15.13
N ASP A 230 6.41 3.74 -13.88
CA ASP A 230 6.61 4.63 -12.73
C ASP A 230 8.07 4.80 -12.37
N PHE A 231 8.88 3.73 -12.43
CA PHE A 231 10.31 3.81 -12.18
C PHE A 231 11.01 4.77 -13.15
N LEU A 232 10.62 4.77 -14.42
CA LEU A 232 11.16 5.70 -15.42
C LEU A 232 10.85 7.17 -15.10
N LYS A 233 9.74 7.46 -14.42
CA LYS A 233 9.41 8.84 -13.98
C LYS A 233 10.28 9.29 -12.82
N LEU A 234 10.86 8.36 -12.07
CA LEU A 234 11.69 8.65 -10.89
C LEU A 234 13.15 8.73 -11.26
N ASP A 235 13.59 7.72 -12.00
CA ASP A 235 14.94 7.57 -12.50
C ASP A 235 14.89 7.47 -14.03
N PRO A 236 15.06 8.62 -14.72
CA PRO A 236 15.11 8.65 -16.18
C PRO A 236 16.23 7.80 -16.79
N SER A 237 17.25 7.40 -16.01
CA SER A 237 18.30 6.49 -16.49
C SER A 237 17.80 5.05 -16.67
N GLY A 238 16.65 4.72 -16.09
CA GLY A 238 16.03 3.40 -16.14
C GLY A 238 16.76 2.34 -15.30
N ASN A 239 17.71 2.74 -14.46
CA ASN A 239 18.47 1.81 -13.62
C ASN A 239 17.58 1.17 -12.55
N VAL A 240 16.68 1.92 -11.93
CA VAL A 240 15.69 1.33 -10.97
C VAL A 240 14.85 0.25 -11.65
N SER A 241 14.39 0.49 -12.88
CA SER A 241 13.63 -0.51 -13.65
C SER A 241 14.46 -1.76 -13.96
N LYS A 242 15.70 -1.59 -14.40
CA LYS A 242 16.62 -2.71 -14.68
C LYS A 242 16.88 -3.54 -13.42
N LEU A 243 17.08 -2.89 -12.27
CA LEU A 243 17.21 -3.58 -10.99
C LEU A 243 15.95 -4.41 -10.74
N PHE A 244 14.77 -3.79 -10.73
CA PHE A 244 13.51 -4.50 -10.49
C PHE A 244 13.30 -5.72 -11.41
N GLU A 245 13.49 -5.56 -12.71
CA GLU A 245 13.28 -6.63 -13.71
C GLU A 245 14.29 -7.78 -13.59
N SER A 246 15.47 -7.50 -13.03
CA SER A 246 16.52 -8.51 -12.86
C SER A 246 16.34 -9.39 -11.62
N ILE A 247 15.42 -9.05 -10.71
CA ILE A 247 15.18 -9.78 -9.45
C ILE A 247 15.01 -11.30 -9.68
N PRO A 248 14.14 -11.78 -10.59
CA PRO A 248 13.98 -13.22 -10.81
C PRO A 248 15.28 -13.90 -11.28
N ALA A 249 16.04 -13.24 -12.16
CA ALA A 249 17.30 -13.77 -12.65
C ALA A 249 18.35 -13.82 -11.53
N GLN A 250 18.44 -12.79 -10.69
CA GLN A 250 19.37 -12.78 -9.55
C GLN A 250 19.03 -13.86 -8.51
N LEU A 251 17.76 -14.04 -8.19
CA LEU A 251 17.32 -15.10 -7.27
C LEU A 251 17.59 -16.51 -7.80
N SER A 252 17.54 -16.70 -9.12
CA SER A 252 17.84 -18.01 -9.75
C SER A 252 19.33 -18.37 -9.74
N ARG A 253 20.25 -17.41 -9.57
CA ARG A 253 21.71 -17.64 -9.62
C ARG A 253 22.25 -18.38 -8.39
N GLY A 254 21.43 -18.59 -7.35
CA GLY A 254 21.86 -19.21 -6.10
C GLY A 254 22.90 -18.39 -5.33
N ALA A 255 23.08 -17.12 -5.67
CA ALA A 255 23.92 -16.21 -4.92
C ALA A 255 23.21 -15.82 -3.61
N ASN A 256 23.97 -15.71 -2.52
CA ASN A 256 23.43 -15.31 -1.22
C ASN A 256 23.04 -13.83 -1.16
N ARG A 257 23.40 -13.03 -2.18
CA ARG A 257 23.13 -11.58 -2.23
C ARG A 257 22.73 -11.13 -3.61
N TYR A 258 22.02 -10.00 -3.64
CA TYR A 258 21.61 -9.33 -4.85
C TYR A 258 22.76 -8.45 -5.40
N VAL A 259 23.23 -8.71 -6.62
CA VAL A 259 24.42 -8.04 -7.19
C VAL A 259 24.05 -6.96 -8.21
N THR A 260 23.87 -5.74 -7.73
CA THR A 260 23.55 -4.51 -8.50
C THR A 260 24.52 -4.24 -9.66
N SER A 261 25.83 -4.35 -9.41
CA SER A 261 26.88 -4.02 -10.37
C SER A 261 26.85 -4.87 -11.64
N SER A 262 26.29 -6.08 -11.57
CA SER A 262 26.08 -6.95 -12.73
C SER A 262 24.94 -6.50 -13.64
N ILE A 263 24.14 -5.52 -13.22
CA ILE A 263 22.91 -5.06 -13.88
C ILE A 263 23.09 -3.62 -14.39
N ILE A 264 23.55 -2.72 -13.52
CA ILE A 264 23.66 -1.28 -13.81
C ILE A 264 25.12 -0.82 -14.04
N GLY A 265 26.08 -1.75 -13.99
CA GLY A 265 27.50 -1.46 -14.06
C GLY A 265 28.06 -0.90 -12.74
N LYS A 266 29.31 -0.41 -12.79
CA LYS A 266 29.92 0.24 -11.61
C LYS A 266 29.35 1.64 -11.44
N VAL A 267 28.43 1.78 -10.50
CA VAL A 267 27.98 3.06 -9.96
C VAL A 267 28.71 3.30 -8.64
N GLY A 268 28.97 4.56 -8.27
CA GLY A 268 29.52 4.86 -6.94
C GLY A 268 28.54 4.40 -5.84
N LYS A 269 29.06 4.00 -4.67
CA LYS A 269 28.26 3.46 -3.54
C LYS A 269 27.05 4.35 -3.18
N ALA A 270 27.22 5.67 -3.20
CA ALA A 270 26.13 6.61 -2.92
C ALA A 270 25.00 6.55 -3.97
N GLY A 271 25.35 6.40 -5.25
CA GLY A 271 24.38 6.24 -6.33
C GLY A 271 23.65 4.90 -6.26
N GLU A 272 24.36 3.82 -5.95
CA GLU A 272 23.76 2.50 -5.75
C GLU A 272 22.75 2.51 -4.59
N ASN A 273 23.14 3.05 -3.43
CA ASN A 273 22.24 3.16 -2.27
C ASN A 273 20.99 3.99 -2.58
N SER A 274 21.14 5.08 -3.33
CA SER A 274 20.00 5.90 -3.76
C SER A 274 19.03 5.11 -4.65
N LEU A 275 19.54 4.33 -5.60
CA LEU A 275 18.70 3.49 -6.48
C LEU A 275 17.98 2.38 -5.71
N LEU A 276 18.66 1.74 -4.75
CA LEU A 276 18.06 0.72 -3.89
C LEU A 276 16.99 1.33 -2.96
N GLN A 277 17.24 2.51 -2.41
CA GLN A 277 16.27 3.23 -1.59
C GLN A 277 15.03 3.62 -2.39
N GLN A 278 15.20 4.10 -3.63
CA GLN A 278 14.07 4.37 -4.53
C GLN A 278 13.26 3.11 -4.82
N LEU A 279 13.93 1.97 -5.00
CA LEU A 279 13.26 0.69 -5.21
C LEU A 279 12.49 0.25 -3.95
N GLU A 280 13.07 0.39 -2.77
CA GLU A 280 12.40 0.07 -1.49
C GLU A 280 11.20 0.99 -1.23
N ASP A 281 11.37 2.29 -1.45
CA ASP A 281 10.32 3.30 -1.26
C ASP A 281 9.11 3.02 -2.15
N SER A 282 9.29 2.28 -3.25
CA SER A 282 8.20 1.87 -4.15
C SER A 282 7.19 0.95 -3.52
N LYS A 283 7.60 0.24 -2.45
CA LYS A 283 6.82 -0.82 -1.83
C LYS A 283 6.45 -1.95 -2.80
N THR A 284 7.13 -2.06 -3.94
CA THR A 284 6.98 -3.20 -4.87
C THR A 284 7.95 -4.34 -4.54
N VAL A 285 8.94 -4.08 -3.69
CA VAL A 285 9.91 -5.06 -3.19
C VAL A 285 9.95 -5.03 -1.66
N ASN A 286 10.35 -6.16 -1.07
CA ASN A 286 10.74 -6.24 0.33
C ASN A 286 12.25 -6.45 0.39
N VAL A 287 12.97 -5.47 0.94
CA VAL A 287 14.42 -5.58 1.10
C VAL A 287 14.73 -6.32 2.39
N CYS A 288 15.56 -7.35 2.28
CA CYS A 288 16.07 -8.09 3.44
C CYS A 288 17.57 -7.80 3.54
N TYR A 289 18.01 -7.37 4.72
CA TYR A 289 19.42 -7.12 5.00
C TYR A 289 19.99 -8.28 5.81
N HIS A 290 21.22 -8.72 5.49
CA HIS A 290 21.92 -9.65 6.35
C HIS A 290 22.24 -8.98 7.69
N CYS A 291 21.91 -9.65 8.78
CA CYS A 291 22.28 -9.20 10.12
C CYS A 291 23.01 -10.32 10.85
N ASP A 292 24.16 -9.98 11.42
CA ASP A 292 24.96 -10.91 12.21
C ASP A 292 24.41 -11.09 13.64
N ASP A 293 23.63 -10.13 14.15
CA ASP A 293 22.97 -10.18 15.47
C ASP A 293 21.52 -9.65 15.42
N PRO A 294 20.48 -10.51 15.44
CA PRO A 294 19.07 -10.11 15.34
C PRO A 294 18.48 -9.57 16.66
N ASN A 295 19.28 -8.89 17.49
CA ASN A 295 18.81 -8.21 18.70
C ASN A 295 18.35 -6.76 18.44
N VAL A 296 17.90 -6.06 19.49
CA VAL A 296 17.41 -4.65 19.42
C VAL A 296 18.43 -3.70 18.77
N GLY A 297 19.73 -4.05 18.79
CA GLY A 297 20.81 -3.36 18.10
C GLY A 297 21.01 -3.72 16.62
N MET A 298 20.08 -4.43 15.98
CA MET A 298 20.21 -4.95 14.60
C MET A 298 20.62 -3.89 13.57
N ALA A 299 20.22 -2.62 13.75
CA ALA A 299 20.65 -1.53 12.88
C ALA A 299 22.18 -1.25 12.95
N LEU A 300 22.83 -1.52 14.09
CA LEU A 300 24.28 -1.37 14.29
C LEU A 300 25.07 -2.50 13.62
N THR A 301 24.45 -3.68 13.48
CA THR A 301 25.04 -4.87 12.85
C THR A 301 24.50 -5.12 11.44
N GLN A 302 23.75 -4.17 10.89
CA GLN A 302 23.25 -4.22 9.54
C GLN A 302 24.43 -4.12 8.57
N ASN A 303 24.70 -5.21 7.86
CA ASN A 303 25.78 -5.24 6.90
C ASN A 303 25.27 -4.69 5.55
N GLN A 304 25.53 -3.41 5.28
CA GLN A 304 25.17 -2.81 3.98
C GLN A 304 25.96 -3.38 2.79
N GLU A 305 26.98 -4.20 3.04
CA GLU A 305 27.78 -4.86 1.99
C GLU A 305 27.36 -6.33 1.73
N ARG A 306 26.41 -6.88 2.50
CA ARG A 306 25.96 -8.28 2.40
C ARG A 306 24.45 -8.46 2.25
#